data_AF-A0A498G8B8-F1
#
_entry.id   AF-A0A498G8B8-F1
#
_cell.length_a   1.000
_cell.length_b   1.000
_cell.length_c   1.000
_cell.angle_alpha   90.00
_cell.angle_beta   90.00
_cell.angle_gamma   90.00
#
_symmetry.space_group_name_H-M   'P 1'
#
loop_
_entity.id
_entity.type
_entity.pdbx_description
1 polymer ?
#
loop_
_entity_poly.entity_id
_entity_poly.type
_entity_poly.pdbx_seq_one_letter_code
_entity_poly.pdbx_strand_id
1 'polypeptide(L)' 'MAPGKHDSEVTRIAAHALLVVAGAAAVPIVFGGVLFPKWTFATVGFLGYLAAVALVVVTGMSLAVVDLTSAVERLLGP' A
#
# COMPACT_ATOMS: atom_id res chain seq x y z
N MET A 1 -10.66 17.43 -25.31
CA MET A 1 -10.22 16.76 -24.06
C MET A 1 -10.71 17.62 -22.90
N ALA A 2 -11.63 17.12 -22.08
CA ALA A 2 -12.27 17.94 -21.04
C ALA A 2 -11.32 18.19 -19.85
N PRO A 3 -11.15 19.42 -19.36
CA PRO A 3 -10.14 19.79 -18.36
C PRO A 3 -10.24 18.98 -17.05
N GLY A 4 -11.42 18.56 -16.62
CA GLY A 4 -11.59 17.76 -15.38
C GLY A 4 -11.10 16.31 -15.44
N LYS A 5 -10.84 15.74 -16.63
CA LYS A 5 -10.34 14.35 -16.75
C LYS A 5 -8.87 14.24 -16.34
N HIS A 6 -8.07 15.26 -16.62
CA HIS A 6 -6.63 15.26 -16.31
C HIS A 6 -6.38 15.38 -14.79
N ASP A 7 -7.13 16.24 -14.10
CA ASP A 7 -6.96 16.46 -12.64
C ASP A 7 -7.33 15.23 -11.80
N SER A 8 -8.35 14.49 -12.24
CA SER A 8 -8.77 13.25 -11.58
C SER A 8 -7.77 12.11 -11.80
N GLU A 9 -7.16 12.03 -12.99
CA GLU A 9 -6.09 11.08 -13.30
C GLU A 9 -4.84 11.34 -12.45
N VAL A 10 -4.39 12.59 -12.38
CA VAL A 10 -3.24 13.00 -11.56
C VAL A 10 -3.48 12.72 -10.07
N THR A 11 -4.68 13.03 -9.56
CA THR A 11 -5.04 12.76 -8.17
C THR A 11 -5.01 11.26 -7.84
N ARG A 12 -5.50 10.40 -8.77
CA ARG A 12 -5.47 8.95 -8.60
C ARG A 12 -4.04 8.41 -8.55
N ILE A 13 -3.17 8.88 -9.44
CA ILE A 13 -1.76 8.49 -9.48
C ILE A 13 -1.06 8.92 -8.18
N ALA A 14 -1.27 10.16 -7.73
CA ALA A 14 -0.69 10.67 -6.50
C ALA A 14 -1.16 9.86 -5.28
N ALA A 15 -2.46 9.55 -5.18
CA ALA A 15 -3.00 8.73 -4.10
C ALA A 15 -2.40 7.32 -4.10
N HIS A 16 -2.24 6.70 -5.28
CA HIS A 16 -1.63 5.38 -5.40
C HIS A 16 -0.15 5.41 -5.01
N ALA A 17 0.60 6.41 -5.46
CA ALA A 17 2.00 6.59 -5.07
C ALA A 17 2.17 6.78 -3.57
N LEU A 18 1.33 7.61 -2.94
CA LEU A 18 1.32 7.81 -1.49
C LEU A 18 1.00 6.51 -0.74
N LEU A 19 0.05 5.72 -1.22
CA LEU A 19 -0.29 4.42 -0.63
C LEU A 19 0.90 3.44 -0.67
N VAL A 20 1.60 3.39 -1.82
CA VAL A 20 2.76 2.52 -1.99
C VAL A 20 3.91 2.95 -1.07
N VAL A 21 4.19 4.26 -1.00
CA VAL A 21 5.23 4.80 -0.12
C VAL A 21 4.89 4.55 1.35
N ALA A 22 3.64 4.79 1.76
CA ALA A 22 3.19 4.55 3.13
C ALA A 22 3.28 3.06 3.52
N GLY A 23 2.86 2.16 2.62
CA GLY A 23 2.99 0.71 2.83
C GLY A 23 4.45 0.27 2.93
N ALA A 24 5.31 0.76 2.03
CA ALA A 24 6.75 0.44 2.05
C ALA A 24 7.43 0.93 3.33
N ALA A 25 7.09 2.13 3.80
CA ALA A 25 7.61 2.68 5.06
C ALA A 25 7.13 1.90 6.29
N ALA A 26 5.98 1.22 6.22
CA ALA A 26 5.45 0.41 7.30
C ALA A 26 6.09 -1.00 7.39
N VAL A 27 6.71 -1.51 6.32
CA VAL A 27 7.34 -2.85 6.30
C VAL A 27 8.40 -3.04 7.40
N PRO A 28 9.35 -2.10 7.64
CA PRO A 28 10.33 -2.26 8.71
C PRO A 28 9.70 -2.34 10.09
N ILE A 29 8.58 -1.65 10.32
CA ILE A 29 7.86 -1.68 11.60
C ILE A 29 7.23 -3.06 11.81
N VAL A 30 6.57 -3.60 10.78
CA VAL A 30 5.99 -4.96 10.83
C VAL A 30 7.08 -5.99 11.07
N PHE A 31 8.20 -5.90 10.33
CA PHE A 31 9.32 -6.83 10.48
C PHE A 31 9.97 -6.72 11.86
N GLY A 32 10.13 -5.49 12.38
CA GLY A 32 10.60 -5.23 13.73
C GLY A 32 9.69 -5.87 14.78
N GLY A 33 8.37 -5.79 14.64
CA GLY A 33 7.44 -6.41 15.58
C GLY A 33 7.46 -7.94 15.56
N VAL A 34 7.84 -8.55 14.44
CA VAL A 34 8.05 -10.01 14.35
C VAL A 34 9.37 -10.42 14.99
N LEU A 35 10.47 -9.70 14.71
CA LEU A 35 11.79 -10.05 15.22
C LEU A 35 12.02 -9.65 16.68
N PHE A 36 11.51 -8.49 17.09
CA PHE A 36 11.74 -7.85 18.38
C PHE A 36 10.44 -7.31 18.99
N PRO A 37 9.43 -8.18 19.24
CA PRO A 37 8.06 -7.76 19.61
C PRO A 37 8.03 -6.82 20.81
N LYS A 38 8.79 -7.14 21.87
CA LYS A 38 8.83 -6.30 23.09
C LYS A 38 9.32 -4.88 22.82
N TRP A 39 10.38 -4.73 22.02
CA TRP A 39 10.96 -3.43 21.71
C TRP A 39 10.02 -2.65 20.79
N THR A 40 9.52 -3.28 19.72
CA THR A 40 8.63 -2.61 18.78
C THR A 40 7.33 -2.15 19.43
N PHE A 41 6.69 -2.99 20.25
CA PHE A 41 5.48 -2.55 20.97
C PHE A 41 5.76 -1.45 21.99
N ALA A 42 6.97 -1.39 22.56
CA ALA A 42 7.36 -0.26 23.42
C ALA A 42 7.59 1.03 22.62
N THR A 43 8.10 0.94 21.38
CA THR A 43 8.40 2.11 20.55
C THR A 43 7.18 2.70 19.84
N VAL A 44 6.38 1.87 19.16
CA VAL A 44 5.24 2.34 18.37
C VAL A 44 3.88 2.06 19.03
N GLY A 45 3.86 1.29 20.12
CA GLY A 45 2.62 0.84 20.74
C GLY A 45 1.92 -0.25 19.93
N PHE A 46 0.96 -0.93 20.57
CA PHE A 46 0.14 -1.95 19.90
C PHE A 46 -0.70 -1.36 18.76
N LEU A 47 -1.32 -0.20 18.98
CA LEU A 47 -2.14 0.48 17.97
C LEU A 47 -1.31 0.95 16.77
N GLY A 48 -0.09 1.48 17.02
CA GLY A 48 0.82 1.88 15.94
C GLY A 48 1.28 0.67 15.11
N TYR A 49 1.55 -0.46 15.77
CA TYR A 49 1.84 -1.71 15.07
C TYR A 49 0.65 -2.19 14.23
N LEU A 50 -0.57 -2.18 14.77
CA LEU A 50 -1.78 -2.54 14.02
C LEU A 50 -2.00 -1.65 12.80
N ALA A 51 -1.78 -0.33 12.93
CA ALA A 51 -1.86 0.59 11.81
C ALA A 51 -0.81 0.30 10.73
N ALA A 52 0.42 -0.02 11.12
CA ALA A 52 1.48 -0.43 10.19
C ALA A 52 1.12 -1.72 9.44
N VAL A 53 0.61 -2.73 10.15
CA VAL A 53 0.13 -3.98 9.53
C VAL A 53 -1.01 -3.70 8.56
N ALA A 54 -2.01 -2.90 8.96
CA ALA A 54 -3.14 -2.54 8.11
C ALA A 54 -2.66 -1.83 6.83
N LEU A 55 -1.70 -0.90 6.95
CA LEU A 55 -1.09 -0.22 5.81
C LEU A 55 -0.43 -1.20 4.85
N VAL A 56 0.42 -2.10 5.35
CA VAL A 56 1.09 -3.10 4.51
C VAL A 56 0.07 -3.99 3.79
N VAL A 57 -0.98 -4.42 4.50
CA VAL A 57 -2.06 -5.25 3.91
C VAL A 57 -2.82 -4.49 2.82
N VAL A 58 -3.24 -3.26 3.09
CA VAL A 58 -3.99 -2.45 2.11
C VAL A 58 -3.14 -2.17 0.87
N THR A 59 -1.88 -1.81 1.05
CA THR A 59 -0.93 -1.60 -0.06
C THR A 59 -0.73 -2.89 -0.85
N GLY A 60 -0.47 -4.02 -0.17
CA GLY A 60 -0.29 -5.32 -0.81
C GLY A 60 -1.53 -5.79 -1.60
N MET A 61 -2.72 -5.63 -1.02
CA MET A 61 -3.98 -5.96 -1.70
C MET A 61 -4.22 -5.07 -2.92
N SER A 62 -3.92 -3.78 -2.82
CA SER A 62 -4.06 -2.84 -3.94
C SER A 62 -3.14 -3.21 -5.10
N LEU A 63 -1.90 -3.58 -4.81
CA LEU A 63 -0.94 -4.04 -5.82
C LEU A 63 -1.37 -5.38 -6.45
N ALA A 64 -1.86 -6.32 -5.63
CA ALA A 64 -2.35 -7.60 -6.13
C ALA A 64 -3.54 -7.45 -7.09
N VAL A 65 -4.46 -6.52 -6.81
CA VAL A 65 -5.59 -6.21 -7.72
C VAL A 65 -5.10 -5.63 -9.05
N VAL A 66 -4.14 -4.71 -9.01
CA VAL A 66 -3.55 -4.13 -10.22
C VAL A 66 -2.85 -5.21 -11.06
N ASP A 67 -2.05 -6.06 -10.41
CA ASP A 67 -1.32 -7.14 -11.09
C ASP A 67 -2.28 -8.18 -11.67
N LEU A 68 -3.33 -8.55 -10.94
CA LEU A 68 -4.38 -9.44 -11.42
C LEU A 68 -5.11 -8.84 -12.63
N THR A 69 -5.42 -7.55 -12.58
CA THR A 69 -6.07 -6.84 -13.71
C THR A 69 -5.16 -6.88 -14.94
N SER A 70 -3.87 -6.58 -14.77
CA SER A 70 -2.91 -6.61 -15.87
C SER A 70 -2.69 -8.03 -16.42
N ALA A 71 -2.72 -9.05 -15.56
CA ALA A 71 -2.65 -10.45 -15.97
C ALA A 71 -3.90 -10.87 -16.78
N VAL A 72 -5.08 -10.42 -16.37
CA VAL A 72 -6.35 -10.67 -17.07
C VAL A 72 -6.35 -9.99 -18.45
N GLU A 73 -5.90 -8.75 -18.56
CA GLU A 73 -5.76 -8.04 -19.85
C GLU A 73 -4.83 -8.79 -20.81
N ARG A 74 -3.71 -9.30 -20.31
CA ARG A 74 -2.78 -10.12 -21.11
C ARG A 74 -3.40 -11.44 -21.59
N LEU A 75 -4.26 -12.05 -20.77
CA LEU A 75 -4.93 -13.31 -21.07
C LEU A 75 -6.06 -13.17 -22.10
N LEU A 76 -6.77 -12.03 -22.10
CA LEU A 76 -7.91 -11.79 -22.99
C LEU A 76 -7.51 -11.22 -24.38
N GLY A 77 -6.28 -10.74 -24.54
CA GLY A 77 -5.82 -10.08 -25.75
C GLY A 77 -6.32 -8.63 -25.85
N PRO A 78 -5.64 -7.76 -26.63
CA PRO A 78 -6.04 -6.36 -26.79
C PRO A 78 -7.39 -6.18 -27.48
#